data_AF-A0A932YZR8-F1
#
_entry.id   AF-A0A932YZR8-F1
#
_cell.length_a   1.000
_cell.length_b   1.000
_cell.length_c   1.000
_cell.angle_alpha   90.00
_cell.angle_beta   90.00
_cell.angle_gamma   90.00
#
_symmetry.space_group_name_H-M   'P 1'
#
loop_
_entity.id
_entity.type
_entity.pdbx_description
1 polymer ?
#
loop_
_entity_poly.entity_id
_entity_poly.type
_entity_poly.pdbx_seq_one_letter_code
_entity_poly.pdbx_strand_id
1 'polypeptide(L)'
;MPPSKPTKRDESTPPVKPTGAAALPNSATGGEVEVPRLPQIQLLRGMKDLLPSEQAYWDRVRTLAASIARTYGYARIDTPILEDIDLFMRAVGKGTDIIEKEMFA
;
A
#
# COMPACT_ATOMS: atom_id res chain seq x y z
N MET A 1 0.93 18.02 -47.89
CA MET A 1 0.14 17.08 -47.06
C MET A 1 -0.08 17.72 -45.71
N PRO A 2 -1.33 17.92 -45.26
CA PRO A 2 -1.61 18.43 -43.92
C PRO A 2 -1.37 17.32 -42.87
N PRO A 3 -0.93 17.65 -41.64
CA PRO A 3 -0.79 16.67 -40.56
C PRO A 3 -2.16 16.23 -40.02
N SER A 4 -2.36 14.93 -39.93
CA SER A 4 -3.56 14.29 -39.38
C SER A 4 -3.73 14.63 -37.89
N LYS A 5 -4.92 15.09 -37.50
CA LYS A 5 -5.30 15.33 -36.10
C LYS A 5 -5.19 14.04 -35.26
N PRO A 6 -4.80 14.13 -33.98
CA PRO A 6 -4.83 12.98 -33.07
C PRO A 6 -6.28 12.63 -32.71
N THR A 7 -6.66 11.39 -32.96
CA THR A 7 -7.92 10.79 -32.53
C THR A 7 -7.95 10.68 -31.00
N LYS A 8 -9.04 11.16 -30.38
CA LYS A 8 -9.30 11.04 -28.94
C LYS A 8 -9.26 9.57 -28.53
N ARG A 9 -8.50 9.23 -27.48
CA ARG A 9 -8.60 7.94 -26.79
C ARG A 9 -9.93 7.93 -26.03
N ASP A 10 -10.79 6.99 -26.37
CA ASP A 10 -12.04 6.70 -25.67
C ASP A 10 -11.70 5.99 -24.36
N GLU A 11 -11.93 6.69 -23.26
CA GLU A 11 -11.69 6.24 -21.89
C GLU A 11 -12.97 5.55 -21.39
N SER A 12 -13.23 4.34 -21.88
CA SER A 12 -14.41 3.55 -21.45
C SER A 12 -14.14 2.05 -21.50
N THR A 13 -13.07 1.58 -20.85
CA THR A 13 -12.93 0.14 -20.55
C THR A 13 -13.39 -0.12 -19.10
N PRO A 14 -14.50 -0.88 -18.88
CA PRO A 14 -14.97 -1.22 -17.55
C PRO A 14 -14.00 -2.19 -16.84
N PRO A 15 -14.03 -2.27 -15.49
CA PRO A 15 -13.10 -3.10 -14.74
C PRO A 15 -13.27 -4.58 -15.10
N VAL A 16 -12.13 -5.24 -15.37
CA VAL A 16 -12.05 -6.67 -15.64
C VAL A 16 -12.49 -7.42 -14.38
N LYS A 17 -13.67 -8.06 -14.44
CA LYS A 17 -14.11 -9.02 -13.42
C LYS A 17 -13.09 -10.15 -13.33
N PRO A 18 -12.78 -10.69 -12.14
CA PRO A 18 -11.88 -11.82 -12.03
C PRO A 18 -12.48 -13.01 -12.77
N THR A 19 -11.87 -13.36 -13.90
CA THR A 19 -12.16 -14.56 -14.69
C THR A 19 -11.98 -15.77 -13.78
N GLY A 20 -13.05 -16.56 -13.66
CA GLY A 20 -13.13 -17.72 -12.78
C GLY A 20 -11.95 -18.68 -12.97
N ALA A 21 -11.42 -19.14 -11.84
CA ALA A 21 -10.49 -20.25 -11.79
C ALA A 21 -11.10 -21.46 -12.52
N ALA A 22 -10.30 -22.06 -13.40
CA ALA A 22 -10.65 -23.24 -14.17
C ALA A 22 -11.06 -24.40 -13.24
N ALA A 23 -12.18 -25.05 -13.57
CA ALA A 23 -12.69 -26.21 -12.86
C ALA A 23 -11.73 -27.41 -13.01
N LEU A 24 -11.25 -27.93 -11.89
CA LEU A 24 -10.54 -29.21 -11.80
C LEU A 24 -11.57 -30.36 -11.80
N PRO A 25 -11.23 -31.55 -12.34
CA PRO A 25 -12.17 -32.66 -12.47
C PRO A 25 -12.48 -33.30 -11.12
N ASN A 26 -13.77 -33.44 -10.81
CA ASN A 26 -14.26 -34.12 -9.61
C ASN A 26 -14.06 -35.64 -9.72
N SER A 27 -13.41 -36.24 -8.72
CA SER A 27 -13.55 -37.68 -8.46
C SER A 27 -13.64 -37.98 -6.96
N ALA A 28 -14.78 -38.62 -6.64
CA ALA A 28 -15.10 -39.58 -5.59
C ALA A 28 -14.76 -39.31 -4.10
N THR A 29 -15.86 -39.24 -3.34
CA THR A 29 -16.07 -39.82 -1.99
C THR A 29 -15.25 -39.28 -0.81
N GLY A 30 -15.89 -38.44 -0.01
CA GLY A 30 -15.46 -38.02 1.32
C GLY A 30 -16.44 -36.97 1.83
N GLY A 31 -16.94 -37.11 3.06
CA GLY A 31 -18.02 -36.30 3.63
C GLY A 31 -17.86 -34.79 3.38
N GLU A 32 -18.99 -34.12 3.14
CA GLU A 32 -19.06 -32.67 2.94
C GLU A 32 -18.59 -31.97 4.22
N VAL A 33 -17.29 -31.69 4.31
CA VAL A 33 -16.77 -30.76 5.31
C VAL A 33 -17.09 -29.37 4.79
N GLU A 34 -18.17 -28.78 5.31
CA GLU A 34 -18.52 -27.38 5.05
C GLU A 34 -17.41 -26.49 5.60
N VAL A 35 -16.48 -26.08 4.74
CA VAL A 35 -15.44 -25.10 5.10
C VAL A 35 -16.12 -23.74 5.28
N PRO A 36 -16.10 -23.14 6.48
CA PRO A 36 -16.72 -21.84 6.69
C PRO A 36 -16.08 -20.81 5.75
N ARG A 37 -16.89 -20.09 4.95
CA ARG A 37 -16.36 -18.96 4.18
C ARG A 37 -15.91 -17.90 5.15
N LEU A 38 -14.59 -17.72 5.26
CA LEU A 38 -14.02 -16.60 5.97
C LEU A 38 -14.44 -15.30 5.27
N PRO A 39 -14.71 -14.23 6.05
CA PRO A 39 -15.05 -12.93 5.49
C PRO A 39 -13.95 -12.44 4.56
N GLN A 40 -14.35 -11.76 3.49
CA GLN A 40 -13.42 -11.16 2.54
C GLN A 40 -12.55 -10.13 3.25
N ILE A 41 -11.23 -10.31 3.18
CA ILE A 41 -10.26 -9.39 3.76
C ILE A 41 -10.28 -8.09 2.96
N GLN A 42 -10.37 -6.96 3.66
CA GLN A 42 -10.35 -5.63 3.08
C GLN A 42 -9.16 -4.84 3.63
N LEU A 43 -8.64 -3.93 2.81
CA LEU A 43 -7.59 -3.01 3.24
C LEU A 43 -8.12 -2.09 4.34
N LEU A 44 -7.26 -1.78 5.31
CA LEU A 44 -7.58 -0.78 6.31
C LEU A 44 -7.62 0.60 5.66
N ARG A 45 -8.62 1.40 6.00
CA ARG A 45 -8.77 2.75 5.43
C ARG A 45 -7.51 3.56 5.71
N GLY A 46 -6.93 4.15 4.67
CA GLY A 46 -5.70 4.93 4.75
C GLY A 46 -4.41 4.11 4.62
N MET A 47 -4.48 2.77 4.61
CA MET A 47 -3.34 1.88 4.42
C MET A 47 -3.43 1.21 3.06
N LYS A 48 -2.63 1.69 2.11
CA LYS A 48 -2.55 1.14 0.76
C LYS A 48 -1.27 0.32 0.61
N ASP A 49 -1.37 -0.82 -0.06
CA ASP A 49 -0.21 -1.59 -0.48
C ASP A 49 0.56 -0.83 -1.55
N LEU A 50 1.90 -0.93 -1.50
CA LEU A 50 2.75 -0.41 -2.55
C LEU A 50 3.09 -1.52 -3.55
N LEU A 51 2.51 -1.46 -4.75
CA LEU A 51 2.61 -2.54 -5.73
C LEU A 51 3.95 -2.51 -6.49
N PRO A 52 4.40 -3.65 -7.07
CA PRO A 52 5.65 -3.71 -7.84
C PRO A 52 5.75 -2.67 -8.96
N SER A 53 4.64 -2.34 -9.63
CA SER A 53 4.58 -1.32 -10.67
C SER A 53 4.89 0.09 -10.16
N GLU A 54 4.71 0.35 -8.87
CA GLU A 54 4.93 1.64 -8.23
C GLU A 54 6.33 1.74 -7.60
N GLN A 55 7.02 0.62 -7.39
CA GLN A 55 8.31 0.57 -6.68
C GLN A 55 9.38 1.43 -7.35
N ALA A 56 9.47 1.41 -8.69
CA ALA A 56 10.49 2.17 -9.42
C ALA A 56 10.42 3.69 -9.15
N TYR A 57 9.22 4.23 -8.97
CA TYR A 57 9.04 5.64 -8.61
C TYR A 57 9.55 5.92 -7.19
N TRP A 58 9.17 5.09 -6.24
CA TRP A 58 9.57 5.26 -4.84
C TRP A 58 11.06 5.01 -4.60
N ASP A 59 11.65 4.04 -5.29
CA ASP A 59 13.09 3.79 -5.27
C ASP A 59 13.88 4.99 -5.75
N ARG A 60 13.40 5.67 -6.80
CA ARG A 60 14.01 6.91 -7.28
C ARG A 60 13.98 8.01 -6.22
N VAL A 61 12.84 8.20 -5.57
CA VAL A 61 12.69 9.21 -4.50
C VAL A 61 13.62 8.90 -3.33
N ARG A 62 13.63 7.64 -2.84
CA ARG A 62 14.49 7.19 -1.74
C ARG A 62 15.97 7.37 -2.07
N THR A 63 16.39 6.97 -3.27
CA THR A 63 17.79 7.05 -3.71
C THR A 63 18.27 8.50 -3.79
N LEU A 64 17.45 9.40 -4.33
CA LEU A 64 17.78 10.82 -4.43
C LEU A 64 17.88 11.47 -3.05
N ALA A 65 16.90 11.24 -2.18
CA ALA A 65 16.92 11.78 -0.81
C ALA A 65 18.15 11.30 -0.03
N ALA A 66 18.47 10.01 -0.12
CA ALA A 66 19.64 9.44 0.54
C ALA A 66 20.96 9.99 -0.04
N SER A 67 21.03 10.22 -1.36
CA SER A 67 22.19 10.83 -2.01
C SER A 67 22.45 12.24 -1.48
N ILE A 68 21.40 13.07 -1.42
CA ILE A 68 21.48 14.44 -0.90
C ILE A 68 21.95 14.41 0.56
N ALA A 69 21.33 13.61 1.42
CA ALA A 69 21.70 13.51 2.82
C ALA A 69 23.19 13.16 3.01
N ARG A 70 23.70 12.19 2.24
CA ARG A 70 25.13 11.80 2.29
C ARG A 70 26.06 12.91 1.83
N THR A 71 25.70 13.70 0.82
CA THR A 71 26.51 14.85 0.37
C THR A 71 26.73 15.88 1.48
N TYR A 72 25.77 16.01 2.40
CA TYR A 72 25.87 16.88 3.58
C TYR A 72 26.43 16.18 4.83
N GLY A 73 26.93 14.95 4.71
CA GLY A 73 27.55 14.22 5.82
C GLY A 73 26.58 13.56 6.81
N TYR A 74 25.29 13.51 6.49
CA TYR A 74 24.32 12.78 7.32
C TYR A 74 24.45 11.26 7.11
N ALA A 75 24.25 10.52 8.20
CA ALA A 75 24.20 9.06 8.21
C ALA A 75 22.77 8.57 8.45
N ARG A 76 22.47 7.37 7.95
CA ARG A 76 21.18 6.70 8.19
C ARG A 76 21.13 6.18 9.62
N ILE A 77 20.01 6.41 10.29
CA ILE A 77 19.59 5.73 11.51
C ILE A 77 18.23 5.09 11.24
N ASP A 78 18.02 3.88 11.75
CA ASP A 78 16.73 3.20 11.72
C ASP A 78 16.24 3.05 13.15
N THR A 79 15.03 3.53 13.43
CA THR A 79 14.39 3.46 14.74
C THR A 79 13.33 2.35 14.75
N PRO A 80 12.95 1.84 15.94
CA PRO A 80 11.78 0.97 16.08
C PRO A 80 10.51 1.57 15.46
N ILE A 81 9.61 0.70 14.99
CA ILE A 81 8.30 1.10 14.41
C ILE A 81 7.31 1.51 15.53
N LEU A 82 7.43 0.89 16.70
CA LEU A 82 6.61 1.15 17.88
C LEU A 82 7.50 1.67 19.00
N GLU A 83 7.02 2.70 19.70
CA GLU A 83 7.72 3.38 20.79
C GLU A 83 6.73 3.69 21.93
N ASP A 84 7.25 3.99 23.12
CA ASP A 84 6.43 4.39 24.28
C ASP A 84 5.76 5.76 24.02
N ILE A 85 4.48 5.89 24.31
CA ILE A 85 3.71 7.13 24.15
C ILE A 85 4.31 8.29 24.97
N ASP A 86 4.95 8.00 26.11
CA ASP A 86 5.63 8.98 26.94
C ASP A 86 6.75 9.72 26.18
N LEU A 87 7.40 9.06 25.21
CA LEU A 87 8.45 9.68 24.39
C LEU A 87 7.87 10.82 23.55
N PHE A 88 6.71 10.61 22.93
CA PHE A 88 6.05 11.60 22.07
C PHE A 88 5.39 12.71 22.88
N MET A 89 4.78 12.38 24.03
CA MET A 89 4.16 13.38 24.92
C MET A 89 5.17 14.42 25.42
N ARG A 90 6.42 14.01 25.66
CA ARG A 90 7.50 14.93 26.09
C ARG A 90 8.00 15.83 24.97
N ALA A 91 8.09 15.32 23.74
CA ALA A 91 8.65 16.04 22.60
C ALA A 91 7.67 17.01 21.94
N VAL A 92 6.42 16.59 21.76
CA VAL A 92 5.38 17.36 21.04
C VAL A 92 4.49 18.16 21.99
N GLY A 93 4.32 17.68 23.22
CA GLY A 93 3.47 18.30 24.24
C GLY A 93 2.12 17.59 24.39
N LYS A 94 1.62 17.57 25.64
CA LYS A 94 0.30 17.03 25.98
C LYS A 94 -0.81 17.90 25.37
N GLY A 95 -1.88 17.27 24.88
CA GLY A 95 -3.06 17.96 24.35
C GLY A 95 -2.97 18.39 22.88
N THR A 96 -2.02 17.86 22.11
CA THR A 96 -1.98 18.06 20.66
C THR A 96 -2.85 17.01 19.98
N ASP A 97 -3.49 17.40 18.85
CA ASP A 97 -4.30 16.48 18.05
C ASP A 97 -3.51 15.23 17.61
N ILE A 98 -2.20 15.36 17.44
CA ILE A 98 -1.31 14.24 17.14
C ILE A 98 -1.42 13.17 18.22
N ILE A 99 -1.30 13.55 19.50
CA ILE A 99 -1.35 12.62 20.64
C ILE A 99 -2.78 12.12 20.88
N GLU A 100 -3.78 13.00 20.77
CA GLU A 100 -5.16 12.67 21.16
C GLU A 100 -5.98 11.93 20.10
N LYS A 101 -5.66 12.12 18.81
CA LYS A 101 -6.53 11.69 17.70
C LYS A 101 -5.81 10.90 16.61
N GLU A 102 -4.53 11.18 16.37
CA GLU A 102 -3.82 10.63 15.21
C GLU A 102 -2.87 9.47 15.57
N MET A 103 -2.46 9.35 16.84
CA MET A 103 -1.66 8.22 17.29
C MET A 103 -2.48 6.93 17.36
N PHE A 104 -1.88 5.83 16.91
CA PHE A 104 -2.40 4.48 17.15
C PHE A 104 -2.01 4.06 18.57
N ALA A 105 -2.95 4.14 19.51
CA ALA A 105 -2.79 3.75 20.91
C ALA A 105 -3.55 2.46 21.23
#